data_AF-A2HFJ6-F1
#
_entry.id   AF-A2HFJ6-F1
#
_cell.length_a   1.000
_cell.length_b   1.000
_cell.length_c   1.000
_cell.angle_alpha   90.00
_cell.angle_beta   90.00
_cell.angle_gamma   90.00
#
_symmetry.space_group_name_H-M   'P 1'
#
loop_
_entity.id
_entity.type
_entity.pdbx_description
1 polymer ?
#
loop_
_entity_poly.entity_id
_entity_poly.type
_entity_poly.pdbx_seq_one_letter_code
_entity_poly.pdbx_strand_id
1 'polypeptide(L)'
;MVGNRMWWCRQRIDHPLRQLMTFPKDDQLIYKIQFLGLELDDLRSADLGELKSMFRNEQMAINAQDIARKFPIVEIDTRYQPISDQIINIIIEASFPFKWDPHVTHDTLSFWIFIEDGNGEKMYLAQEVQIDRHLANDGFKFEYLVPVCESHKYL
;
A
#
# COMPACT_ATOMS: atom_id res chain seq x y z
N MET A 1 -2.95 -6.67 -12.10
CA MET A 1 -4.19 -7.33 -12.59
C MET A 1 -3.89 -8.59 -13.40
N VAL A 2 -3.23 -8.50 -14.56
CA VAL A 2 -2.96 -9.68 -15.42
C VAL A 2 -2.06 -10.72 -14.74
N GLY A 3 -0.95 -10.30 -14.12
CA GLY A 3 -0.02 -11.20 -13.43
C GLY A 3 -0.68 -12.01 -12.30
N ASN A 4 -1.53 -11.35 -11.51
CA ASN A 4 -2.21 -11.99 -10.37
C ASN A 4 -3.59 -12.58 -10.75
N ARG A 5 -3.97 -12.55 -12.04
CA ARG A 5 -5.28 -13.00 -12.56
C ARG A 5 -6.47 -12.47 -11.74
N MET A 6 -6.37 -11.21 -11.35
CA MET A 6 -7.35 -10.49 -10.54
C MET A 6 -7.95 -9.33 -11.31
N TRP A 7 -9.20 -9.02 -11.01
CA TRP A 7 -9.92 -7.90 -11.58
C TRP A 7 -10.10 -6.78 -10.54
N TRP A 8 -9.76 -5.57 -10.95
CA TRP A 8 -10.04 -4.34 -10.22
C TRP A 8 -10.81 -3.41 -11.16
N CYS A 9 -12.09 -3.72 -11.38
CA CYS A 9 -12.97 -2.93 -12.22
C CYS A 9 -14.26 -2.60 -11.47
N ARG A 10 -15.00 -1.59 -11.97
CA ARG A 10 -16.26 -1.12 -11.35
C ARG A 10 -17.27 -2.24 -11.08
N GLN A 11 -17.22 -3.33 -11.83
CA GLN A 11 -18.14 -4.46 -11.75
C GLN A 11 -17.62 -5.60 -10.84
N ARG A 12 -16.31 -5.63 -10.55
CA ARG A 12 -15.68 -6.67 -9.73
C ARG A 12 -14.42 -6.13 -9.06
N ILE A 13 -14.46 -6.10 -7.74
CA ILE A 13 -13.33 -5.75 -6.88
C ILE A 13 -12.93 -7.04 -6.15
N ASP A 14 -11.87 -7.71 -6.63
CA ASP A 14 -11.28 -8.83 -5.89
C ASP A 14 -10.55 -8.29 -4.66
N HIS A 15 -10.67 -8.98 -3.53
CA HIS A 15 -10.03 -8.55 -2.28
C HIS A 15 -8.49 -8.61 -2.41
N PRO A 16 -7.74 -7.60 -1.92
CA PRO A 16 -6.29 -7.48 -2.14
C PRO A 16 -5.49 -8.68 -1.61
N LEU A 17 -5.91 -9.28 -0.49
CA LEU A 17 -5.24 -10.46 0.08
C LEU A 17 -5.20 -11.68 -0.84
N ARG A 18 -6.03 -11.72 -1.89
CA ARG A 18 -5.97 -12.76 -2.92
C ARG A 18 -4.58 -12.87 -3.56
N GLN A 19 -3.79 -11.79 -3.56
CA GLN A 19 -2.41 -11.79 -4.08
C GLN A 19 -1.43 -12.62 -3.25
N LEU A 20 -1.69 -12.76 -1.95
CA LEU A 20 -0.82 -13.47 -1.00
C LEU A 20 -1.24 -14.93 -0.78
N MET A 21 -2.45 -15.27 -1.21
CA MET A 21 -3.11 -16.53 -0.91
C MET A 21 -2.82 -17.57 -1.98
N THR A 22 -2.65 -18.82 -1.55
CA THR A 22 -2.37 -19.94 -2.46
C THR A 22 -3.65 -20.72 -2.71
N PHE A 23 -4.06 -20.80 -3.98
CA PHE A 23 -5.16 -21.66 -4.41
C PHE A 23 -4.72 -23.13 -4.49
N PRO A 24 -5.55 -24.11 -4.08
CA PRO A 24 -6.92 -23.98 -3.55
C PRO A 24 -7.00 -23.83 -2.02
N LYS A 25 -5.87 -23.86 -1.31
CA LYS A 25 -5.79 -23.94 0.16
C LYS A 25 -6.54 -22.81 0.86
N ASP A 26 -6.41 -21.58 0.37
CA ASP A 26 -6.91 -20.38 1.03
C ASP A 26 -8.26 -19.88 0.46
N ASP A 27 -8.88 -20.65 -0.45
CA ASP A 27 -10.12 -20.24 -1.14
C ASP A 27 -11.30 -20.07 -0.17
N GLN A 28 -11.40 -20.94 0.84
CA GLN A 28 -12.43 -20.82 1.88
C GLN A 28 -12.22 -19.59 2.76
N LEU A 29 -10.96 -19.22 3.01
CA LEU A 29 -10.60 -18.07 3.82
C LEU A 29 -10.96 -16.77 3.09
N ILE A 30 -10.60 -16.64 1.80
CA ILE A 30 -10.92 -15.44 1.02
C ILE A 30 -12.43 -15.28 0.84
N TYR A 31 -13.16 -16.37 0.59
CA TYR A 31 -14.62 -16.34 0.51
C TYR A 31 -15.24 -15.87 1.83
N LYS A 32 -14.72 -16.36 2.96
CA LYS A 32 -15.20 -15.98 4.29
C LYS A 32 -14.95 -14.50 4.59
N ILE A 33 -13.76 -13.98 4.27
CA ILE A 33 -13.41 -12.56 4.41
C ILE A 33 -14.40 -11.70 3.60
N GLN A 34 -14.60 -12.03 2.33
CA GLN A 34 -15.51 -11.31 1.44
C GLN A 34 -16.97 -11.38 1.91
N PHE A 35 -17.42 -12.54 2.41
CA PHE A 35 -18.76 -12.70 2.96
C PHE A 35 -18.99 -11.85 4.21
N LEU A 36 -17.97 -11.71 5.05
CA LEU A 36 -18.02 -10.85 6.25
C LEU A 36 -17.87 -9.36 5.91
N GLY A 37 -17.50 -9.02 4.67
CA GLY A 37 -17.29 -7.64 4.24
C GLY A 37 -16.10 -6.96 4.92
N LEU A 38 -15.12 -7.76 5.37
CA LEU A 38 -13.93 -7.24 6.07
C LEU A 38 -12.93 -6.69 5.06
N GLU A 39 -12.47 -5.46 5.29
CA GLU A 39 -11.38 -4.84 4.53
C GLU A 39 -10.01 -5.21 5.13
N LEU A 40 -8.94 -4.83 4.42
CA LEU A 40 -7.58 -5.09 4.85
C LEU A 40 -7.28 -4.45 6.23
N ASP A 41 -7.73 -3.22 6.43
CA ASP A 41 -7.48 -2.46 7.64
C ASP A 41 -8.28 -3.02 8.83
N ASP A 42 -9.50 -3.52 8.61
CA ASP A 42 -10.28 -4.22 9.63
C ASP A 42 -9.52 -5.45 10.14
N LEU A 43 -8.99 -6.27 9.23
CA LEU A 43 -8.25 -7.49 9.58
C LEU A 43 -6.95 -7.20 10.35
N ARG A 44 -6.32 -6.05 10.09
CA ARG A 44 -5.06 -5.64 10.72
C ARG A 44 -5.28 -5.01 12.10
N SER A 45 -6.31 -4.17 12.23
CA SER A 45 -6.58 -3.37 13.43
C SER A 45 -7.45 -4.08 14.46
N ALA A 46 -8.32 -5.01 14.04
CA ALA A 46 -9.22 -5.72 14.93
C ALA A 46 -8.47 -6.59 15.95
N ASP A 47 -9.06 -6.71 17.15
CA ASP A 47 -8.56 -7.65 18.15
C ASP A 47 -8.76 -9.09 17.68
N LEU A 48 -7.83 -9.97 18.04
CA LEU A 48 -7.90 -11.37 17.62
C LEU A 48 -9.14 -12.07 18.20
N GLY A 49 -9.60 -11.70 19.41
CA GLY A 49 -10.81 -12.25 20.00
C GLY A 49 -12.08 -11.91 19.20
N GLU A 50 -12.15 -10.68 18.70
CA GLU A 50 -13.25 -10.23 17.82
C GLU A 50 -13.24 -10.99 16.50
N LEU A 51 -12.08 -11.10 15.86
CA LEU A 51 -11.94 -11.88 14.61
C LEU A 51 -12.32 -13.35 14.81
N LYS A 52 -11.90 -13.98 15.92
CA LYS A 52 -12.29 -15.36 16.24
C LYS A 52 -13.80 -15.52 16.33
N SER A 53 -14.49 -14.56 16.96
CA SER A 53 -15.96 -14.53 17.06
C SER A 53 -16.63 -14.37 15.69
N MET A 54 -16.14 -13.45 14.85
CA MET A 54 -16.69 -13.19 13.51
C MET A 54 -16.52 -14.39 12.57
N PHE A 55 -15.33 -14.98 12.55
CA PHE A 55 -15.03 -16.11 11.69
C PHE A 55 -15.69 -17.41 12.16
N ARG A 56 -15.98 -17.54 13.46
CA ARG A 56 -16.41 -18.78 14.13
C ARG A 56 -15.45 -19.95 13.91
N ASN A 57 -14.19 -19.63 13.64
CA ASN A 57 -13.10 -20.57 13.42
C ASN A 57 -11.79 -19.88 13.80
N GLU A 58 -11.16 -20.35 14.87
CA GLU A 58 -9.99 -19.70 15.43
C GLU A 58 -8.78 -19.71 14.50
N GLN A 59 -8.51 -20.86 13.88
CA GLN A 59 -7.37 -21.00 12.97
C GLN A 59 -7.53 -20.08 11.76
N MET A 60 -8.75 -19.97 11.24
CA MET A 60 -9.06 -19.11 10.10
C MET A 60 -8.86 -17.63 10.44
N ALA A 61 -9.31 -17.19 11.62
CA ALA A 61 -9.10 -15.82 12.10
C ALA A 61 -7.59 -15.50 12.27
N ILE A 62 -6.83 -16.40 12.89
CA ILE A 62 -5.37 -16.25 13.06
C ILE A 62 -4.67 -16.14 11.69
N ASN A 63 -5.02 -17.02 10.76
CA ASN A 63 -4.44 -17.01 9.42
C ASN A 63 -4.80 -15.71 8.66
N ALA A 64 -6.05 -15.26 8.77
CA ALA A 64 -6.50 -14.02 8.13
C ALA A 64 -5.67 -12.82 8.61
N GLN A 65 -5.49 -12.70 9.92
CA GLN A 65 -4.74 -11.60 10.53
C GLN A 65 -3.24 -11.67 10.22
N ASP A 66 -2.62 -12.86 10.24
CA ASP A 66 -1.18 -13.00 9.89
C ASP A 66 -0.94 -12.63 8.41
N ILE A 67 -1.80 -13.09 7.50
CA ILE A 67 -1.70 -12.72 6.07
C ILE A 67 -1.92 -11.21 5.89
N ALA A 68 -2.90 -10.62 6.58
CA ALA A 68 -3.17 -9.18 6.51
C ALA A 68 -1.99 -8.33 7.01
N ARG A 69 -1.29 -8.77 8.05
CA ARG A 69 -0.09 -8.10 8.57
C ARG A 69 1.12 -8.19 7.62
N LYS A 70 1.17 -9.20 6.75
CA LYS A 70 2.24 -9.38 5.75
C LYS A 70 1.99 -8.62 4.45
N PHE A 71 0.77 -8.12 4.25
CA PHE A 71 0.44 -7.36 3.05
C PHE A 71 1.28 -6.07 3.01
N PRO A 72 2.05 -5.83 1.92
CA PRO A 72 2.87 -4.63 1.80
C PRO A 72 2.01 -3.36 1.79
N ILE A 73 2.29 -2.46 2.73
CA ILE A 73 1.66 -1.16 2.86
C ILE A 73 2.77 -0.12 3.00
N VAL A 74 2.54 1.07 2.42
CA VAL A 74 3.40 2.23 2.57
C VAL A 74 2.57 3.35 3.18
N GLU A 75 3.04 3.89 4.29
CA GLU A 75 2.52 5.13 4.86
C GLU A 75 3.48 6.26 4.46
N ILE A 76 2.92 7.35 3.94
CA ILE A 76 3.69 8.46 3.40
C ILE A 76 3.25 9.75 4.10
N ASP A 77 4.20 10.42 4.73
CA ASP A 77 4.06 11.78 5.21
C ASP A 77 4.80 12.73 4.27
N THR A 78 4.21 13.88 3.99
CA THR A 78 4.81 14.86 3.09
C THR A 78 4.78 16.25 3.68
N ARG A 79 5.84 17.01 3.41
CA ARG A 79 5.91 18.45 3.69
C ARG A 79 6.55 19.16 2.51
N TYR A 80 6.10 20.37 2.24
CA TYR A 80 6.66 21.18 1.16
C TYR A 80 7.29 22.46 1.71
N GLN A 81 8.31 22.94 1.01
CA GLN A 81 9.02 24.17 1.32
C GLN A 81 9.21 24.96 0.02
N PRO A 82 8.59 26.14 -0.13
CA PRO A 82 8.88 27.02 -1.26
C PRO A 82 10.35 27.45 -1.21
N ILE A 83 11.09 27.21 -2.29
CA ILE A 83 12.49 27.62 -2.43
C ILE A 83 12.58 28.92 -3.25
N SER A 84 11.77 29.03 -4.30
CA SER A 84 11.58 30.23 -5.11
C SER A 84 10.18 30.25 -5.71
N ASP A 85 9.83 31.33 -6.43
CA ASP A 85 8.55 31.48 -7.13
C ASP A 85 8.25 30.37 -8.15
N GLN A 86 9.28 29.60 -8.55
CA GLN A 86 9.19 28.55 -9.54
C GLN A 86 9.59 27.17 -9.01
N ILE A 87 10.10 27.06 -7.78
CA ILE A 87 10.64 25.79 -7.26
C ILE A 87 10.09 25.55 -5.86
N ILE A 88 9.45 24.39 -5.68
CA ILE A 88 9.05 23.87 -4.38
C ILE A 88 9.90 22.65 -4.07
N ASN A 89 10.43 22.59 -2.86
CA ASN A 89 11.03 21.38 -2.31
C ASN A 89 9.94 20.53 -1.65
N ILE A 90 9.82 19.28 -2.07
CA ILE A 90 8.91 18.30 -1.49
C ILE A 90 9.75 17.27 -0.75
N ILE A 91 9.48 17.16 0.54
CA ILE A 91 10.09 16.19 1.43
C ILE A 91 9.05 15.12 1.71
N ILE A 92 9.41 13.88 1.40
CA ILE A 92 8.57 12.69 1.52
C ILE A 92 9.23 11.79 2.55
N GLU A 93 8.52 11.43 3.61
CA GLU A 93 8.96 10.48 4.63
C GLU A 93 8.05 9.25 4.49
N ALA A 94 8.64 8.09 4.17
CA ALA A 94 7.90 6.86 3.97
C ALA A 94 8.25 5.84 5.06
N SER A 95 7.20 5.21 5.59
CA SER A 95 7.31 4.09 6.52
C SER A 95 6.55 2.87 5.99
N PHE A 96 6.94 1.68 6.46
CA PHE A 96 6.47 0.41 5.93
C PHE A 96 5.89 -0.45 7.06
N PRO A 97 4.66 -0.17 7.52
CA PRO A 97 4.07 -0.83 8.67
C PRO A 97 3.56 -2.23 8.31
N PHE A 98 4.41 -3.13 7.82
CA PHE A 98 4.03 -4.51 7.55
C PHE A 98 5.12 -5.48 7.99
N LYS A 99 4.71 -6.73 8.24
CA LYS A 99 5.64 -7.80 8.60
C LYS A 99 6.33 -8.30 7.34
N TRP A 100 7.64 -8.09 7.24
CA TRP A 100 8.45 -8.63 6.16
C TRP A 100 8.40 -10.17 6.13
N ASP A 101 7.90 -10.74 5.04
CA ASP A 101 7.86 -12.18 4.79
C ASP A 101 8.49 -12.47 3.42
N PRO A 102 9.66 -13.15 3.36
CA PRO A 102 10.34 -13.45 2.10
C PRO A 102 9.51 -14.25 1.09
N HIS A 103 8.47 -14.98 1.53
CA HIS A 103 7.56 -15.65 0.59
C HIS A 103 6.65 -14.69 -0.18
N VAL A 104 6.45 -13.49 0.36
CA VAL A 104 5.64 -12.42 -0.22
C VAL A 104 6.54 -11.40 -0.89
N THR A 105 7.52 -10.90 -0.14
CA THR A 105 8.35 -9.76 -0.49
C THR A 105 9.56 -10.15 -1.33
N HIS A 106 9.95 -11.43 -1.31
CA HIS A 106 11.27 -11.87 -1.79
C HIS A 106 12.39 -11.12 -1.05
N ASP A 107 13.56 -10.96 -1.68
CA ASP A 107 14.70 -10.23 -1.13
C ASP A 107 14.48 -8.70 -1.16
N THR A 108 13.77 -8.21 -2.16
CA THR A 108 13.46 -6.79 -2.35
C THR A 108 12.06 -6.58 -2.90
N LEU A 109 11.45 -5.44 -2.55
CA LEU A 109 10.19 -4.96 -3.09
C LEU A 109 10.38 -3.64 -3.81
N SER A 110 9.76 -3.50 -4.98
CA SER A 110 9.75 -2.24 -5.74
C SER A 110 8.47 -1.46 -5.50
N PHE A 111 8.60 -0.15 -5.29
CA PHE A 111 7.52 0.82 -5.24
C PHE A 111 7.76 1.91 -6.28
N TRP A 112 6.70 2.45 -6.84
CA TRP A 112 6.76 3.63 -7.69
C TRP A 112 6.33 4.87 -6.92
N ILE A 113 7.10 5.93 -7.03
CA ILE A 113 6.78 7.24 -6.49
C ILE A 113 6.49 8.17 -7.66
N PHE A 114 5.30 8.75 -7.61
CA PHE A 114 4.81 9.71 -8.58
C PHE A 114 4.61 11.05 -7.89
N ILE A 115 5.08 12.12 -8.53
CA ILE A 115 4.70 13.48 -8.16
C ILE A 115 4.02 14.07 -9.39
N GLU A 116 2.76 14.40 -9.27
CA GLU A 116 1.93 14.93 -10.35
C GLU A 116 1.31 16.29 -9.98
N ASP A 117 0.81 17.00 -10.99
CA ASP A 117 0.00 18.18 -10.77
C ASP A 117 -1.41 17.82 -10.25
N GLY A 118 -2.15 18.80 -9.76
CA GLY A 118 -3.47 18.57 -9.17
C GLY A 118 -4.52 17.98 -10.13
N ASN A 119 -4.27 18.06 -11.44
CA ASN A 119 -5.16 17.52 -12.47
C ASN A 119 -4.72 16.13 -12.99
N GLY A 120 -3.54 15.65 -12.61
CA GLY A 120 -2.95 14.41 -13.15
C GLY A 120 -2.55 14.51 -14.63
N GLU A 121 -2.41 15.73 -15.16
CA GLU A 121 -2.03 15.98 -16.56
C GLU A 121 -0.51 16.01 -16.72
N LYS A 122 0.21 16.45 -15.68
CA LYS A 122 1.66 16.61 -15.71
C LYS A 122 2.33 15.80 -14.59
N MET A 123 3.18 14.86 -15.01
CA MET A 123 4.07 14.13 -14.11
C MET A 123 5.40 14.88 -13.94
N TYR A 124 5.70 15.29 -12.71
CA TYR A 124 6.98 15.93 -12.33
C TYR A 124 8.05 14.91 -11.98
N LEU A 125 7.66 13.78 -11.39
CA LEU A 125 8.57 12.70 -11.02
C LEU A 125 7.88 11.35 -11.23
N ALA A 126 8.61 10.41 -11.83
CA ALA A 126 8.28 9.00 -11.83
C ALA A 126 9.57 8.22 -11.50
N GLN A 127 9.66 7.70 -10.29
CA GLN A 127 10.84 6.98 -9.83
C GLN A 127 10.48 5.64 -9.21
N GLU A 128 11.20 4.60 -9.61
CA GLU A 128 11.16 3.31 -8.94
C GLU A 128 12.12 3.32 -7.75
N VAL A 129 11.61 2.89 -6.60
CA VAL A 129 12.34 2.72 -5.35
C VAL A 129 12.29 1.25 -4.97
N GLN A 130 13.46 0.65 -4.83
CA GLN A 130 13.58 -0.71 -4.31
C GLN A 130 13.89 -0.64 -2.82
N ILE A 131 13.14 -1.42 -2.05
CA ILE A 131 13.32 -1.56 -0.61
C ILE A 131 13.73 -2.99 -0.29
N ASP A 132 14.62 -3.13 0.68
CA ASP A 132 14.93 -4.39 1.32
C ASP A 132 14.36 -4.41 2.75
N ARG A 133 14.60 -5.50 3.47
CA ARG A 133 14.14 -5.65 4.85
C ARG A 133 14.71 -4.60 5.80
N HIS A 134 15.94 -4.14 5.58
CA HIS A 134 16.57 -3.15 6.46
C HIS A 134 15.89 -1.80 6.29
N LEU A 135 15.76 -1.36 5.03
CA LEU A 135 15.11 -0.12 4.66
C LEU A 135 13.63 -0.09 5.06
N ALA A 136 12.94 -1.24 4.99
CA ALA A 136 11.56 -1.36 5.46
C ALA A 136 11.42 -1.08 6.97
N ASN A 137 12.40 -1.46 7.80
CA ASN A 137 12.34 -1.21 9.24
C ASN A 137 12.70 0.23 9.60
N ASP A 138 13.65 0.83 8.88
CA ASP A 138 14.14 2.18 9.17
C ASP A 138 13.23 3.26 8.56
N GLY A 139 12.48 2.91 7.51
CA GLY A 139 11.87 3.88 6.62
C GLY A 139 12.93 4.66 5.83
N PHE A 140 12.48 5.61 5.03
CA PHE A 140 13.40 6.54 4.37
C PHE A 140 12.77 7.89 4.12
N LYS A 141 13.63 8.85 3.80
CA LYS A 141 13.27 10.21 3.43
C LYS A 141 13.75 10.51 2.02
N PHE A 142 12.87 11.01 1.18
CA PHE A 142 13.20 11.61 -0.10
C PHE A 142 13.00 13.12 -0.09
N GLU A 143 13.79 13.80 -0.91
CA GLU A 143 13.73 15.23 -1.10
C GLU A 143 13.83 15.53 -2.59
N TYR A 144 12.81 16.19 -3.14
CA TYR A 144 12.70 16.49 -4.56
C TYR A 144 12.36 17.96 -4.78
N LEU A 145 13.14 18.60 -5.65
CA LEU A 145 12.86 19.94 -6.15
C LEU A 145 11.93 19.84 -7.36
N VAL A 146 10.71 20.34 -7.21
CA VAL A 146 9.67 20.31 -8.23
C VAL A 146 9.51 21.70 -8.82
N PRO A 147 9.65 21.86 -10.16
CA PRO A 147 9.41 23.13 -10.82
C PRO A 147 7.91 23.38 -10.95
N VAL A 148 7.40 24.41 -10.29
CA VAL A 148 6.01 24.84 -10.42
C VAL A 148 5.92 25.83 -11.59
N CYS A 149 5.14 25.49 -12.62
CA CYS A 149 4.85 26.45 -13.68
C CYS A 149 3.87 27.50 -13.14
N GLU A 150 4.20 28.78 -13.34
CA GLU A 150 3.30 29.90 -13.02
C GLU A 150 1.93 29.72 -13.69
N SER A 151 0.90 29.58 -12.89
CA SER A 151 -0.45 30.06 -13.21
C SER A 151 -1.05 30.45 -11.86
N HIS A 152 -1.13 31.71 -11.45
CA HIS A 152 -1.75 32.83 -12.12
C HIS A 152 -1.05 34.11 -11.64
N LYS A 153 -0.43 34.87 -12.55
CA LYS A 153 -0.24 36.31 -12.31
C LYS A 153 -1.63 36.91 -12.27
N TYR A 154 -2.16 37.10 -11.07
CA TYR A 154 -3.30 37.97 -10.84
C TYR A 154 -2.87 39.38 -11.22
N LEU A 155 -3.11 39.74 -12.48
CA LEU A 155 -3.26 41.12 -12.96
C LEU A 155 -4.75 41.47 -12.93
#